data_AF-A0A3M2GVP2-F1
#
_entry.id   AF-A0A3M2GVP2-F1
#
_cell.length_a   1.000
_cell.length_b   1.000
_cell.length_c   1.000
_cell.angle_alpha   90.00
_cell.angle_beta   90.00
_cell.angle_gamma   90.00
#
_symmetry.space_group_name_H-M   'P 1'
#
loop_
_entity.id
_entity.type
_entity.pdbx_description
1 polymer ?
#
loop_
_entity_poly.entity_id
_entity_poly.type
_entity_poly.pdbx_seq_one_letter_code
_entity_poly.pdbx_strand_id
1 'polypeptide(L)'
;VVPQPPKPGERFADIGTTLDLSSGVEHTAGASDGQVQVTVIDPAAVTGHTYEVFFTEDTTTGELFWNVRDVNTGEVKVSGQPQAVTLTERNDQPIFDGIQVKVTGPKFDFKSFQVVANANGPLDPPEGGALDFDGFPSLRPSDAQQATGDGHWAIHTADNGSRCFYGDPDDPTGDNFLGRTTRNGANWPEIIPWDFEWRFVGTTSWSWDVFVSGNFYEVPFELWNIGINTPDDPSDDYRMVPIILDADENGVFALQDSSDHCGSSADNDPFTDWVYWYNPTGHSSEEPPGTAGYDAAADSMAAGTYTGFYVVEVMARMVLVNWNGGSAPPYNQDLPEDGTIFRIVTNKPNTVEDVFSFTTPAPVFSQSAAKEDIEKINVFPNPYYAFNPQETSRFERFVTFSHLPKKVTIRIFNLAGVLVRTLTEEDKASPDDQYLRWDLKNEADLPVASGIYFAHIDMPELGATKVLKVFIIQRQEILEFF
;
A
#
# COMPACT_ATOMS: atom_id res chain seq x y z
N VAL A 1 -19.29 -19.16 -19.41
CA VAL A 1 -19.19 -19.43 -17.96
C VAL A 1 -20.61 -19.50 -17.42
N VAL A 2 -21.04 -20.63 -16.88
CA VAL A 2 -22.34 -20.72 -16.18
C VAL A 2 -22.05 -20.36 -14.73
N PRO A 3 -22.65 -19.30 -14.17
CA PRO A 3 -22.48 -18.98 -12.75
C PRO A 3 -22.92 -20.19 -11.92
N GLN A 4 -22.00 -20.77 -11.15
CA GLN A 4 -22.33 -21.84 -10.22
C GLN A 4 -22.57 -21.22 -8.83
N PRO A 5 -23.68 -21.53 -8.15
CA PRO A 5 -23.84 -21.16 -6.75
C PRO A 5 -22.81 -21.91 -5.89
N PRO A 6 -22.55 -21.43 -4.65
CA PRO A 6 -21.69 -22.11 -3.69
C PRO A 6 -22.09 -23.58 -3.54
N LYS A 7 -21.11 -24.48 -3.33
CA LYS A 7 -21.44 -25.88 -3.07
C LYS A 7 -22.24 -25.99 -1.76
N PRO A 8 -23.08 -27.03 -1.61
CA PRO A 8 -23.88 -27.21 -0.40
C PRO A 8 -23.01 -27.18 0.87
N GLY A 9 -23.36 -26.31 1.82
CA GLY A 9 -22.63 -26.14 3.07
C GLY A 9 -21.38 -25.27 3.03
N GLU A 10 -20.87 -24.93 1.84
CA GLU A 10 -19.82 -23.91 1.73
C GLU A 10 -20.45 -22.56 2.03
N ARG A 11 -19.80 -21.84 2.94
CA ARG A 11 -20.14 -20.47 3.29
C ARG A 11 -18.88 -19.63 3.14
N PHE A 12 -19.14 -18.41 2.73
CA PHE A 12 -18.16 -17.36 2.63
C PHE A 12 -18.58 -16.28 3.64
N ALA A 13 -17.63 -15.56 4.21
CA ALA A 13 -17.94 -14.44 5.11
C ALA A 13 -18.94 -13.50 4.41
N ASP A 14 -19.99 -13.06 5.12
CA ASP A 14 -21.17 -12.33 4.60
C ASP A 14 -20.83 -11.37 3.44
N ILE A 15 -21.03 -11.83 2.20
CA ILE A 15 -20.59 -11.13 0.98
C ILE A 15 -21.70 -10.20 0.46
N GLY A 16 -22.20 -9.32 1.33
CA GLY A 16 -22.97 -8.16 0.87
C GLY A 16 -22.08 -7.05 0.29
N THR A 17 -20.77 -7.13 0.52
CA THR A 17 -19.78 -6.10 0.22
C THR A 17 -18.48 -6.74 -0.26
N THR A 18 -17.77 -6.07 -1.16
CA THR A 18 -16.33 -6.29 -1.41
C THR A 18 -15.60 -6.32 -0.07
N LEU A 19 -14.94 -7.44 0.26
CA LEU A 19 -14.16 -7.56 1.49
C LEU A 19 -12.77 -6.97 1.23
N ASP A 20 -12.43 -5.90 1.95
CA ASP A 20 -11.11 -5.29 1.92
C ASP A 20 -10.18 -6.00 2.92
N LEU A 21 -9.11 -6.59 2.41
CA LEU A 21 -8.08 -7.30 3.18
C LEU A 21 -6.82 -6.45 3.42
N SER A 22 -6.83 -5.17 3.00
CA SER A 22 -5.63 -4.32 3.03
C SER A 22 -5.08 -4.08 4.44
N SER A 23 -5.92 -4.14 5.46
CA SER A 23 -5.48 -4.06 6.87
C SER A 23 -4.69 -5.28 7.36
N GLY A 24 -4.74 -6.40 6.62
CA GLY A 24 -3.97 -7.63 6.89
C GLY A 24 -2.77 -7.80 5.96
N VAL A 25 -2.40 -6.78 5.21
CA VAL A 25 -1.15 -6.75 4.44
C VAL A 25 -0.01 -6.36 5.39
N GLU A 26 1.06 -7.13 5.38
CA GLU A 26 2.28 -6.88 6.13
C GLU A 26 3.44 -6.61 5.17
N HIS A 27 4.23 -5.56 5.42
CA HIS A 27 5.51 -5.33 4.74
C HIS A 27 6.59 -6.15 5.47
N THR A 28 7.14 -7.15 4.80
CA THR A 28 7.98 -8.19 5.43
C THR A 28 9.46 -8.08 5.10
N ALA A 29 9.84 -7.31 4.09
CA ALA A 29 11.22 -7.04 3.71
C ALA A 29 11.31 -5.73 2.92
N GLY A 30 12.49 -5.09 2.94
CA GLY A 30 12.76 -3.80 2.31
C GLY A 30 12.44 -2.61 3.23
N ALA A 31 12.57 -1.39 2.70
CA ALA A 31 12.40 -0.15 3.46
C ALA A 31 11.24 0.71 2.94
N SER A 32 10.47 0.23 1.97
CA SER A 32 9.47 1.05 1.29
C SER A 32 8.28 1.44 2.17
N ASP A 33 7.76 2.65 1.89
CA ASP A 33 6.47 3.14 2.37
C ASP A 33 5.32 2.88 1.37
N GLY A 34 5.55 1.99 0.39
CA GLY A 34 4.56 1.58 -0.61
C GLY A 34 3.32 0.92 0.01
N GLN A 35 2.25 0.86 -0.78
CA GLN A 35 0.96 0.32 -0.32
C GLN A 35 0.46 -0.77 -1.25
N VAL A 36 -0.11 -1.82 -0.63
CA VAL A 36 -0.83 -2.88 -1.34
C VAL A 36 -2.27 -2.90 -0.85
N GLN A 37 -3.20 -2.78 -1.79
CA GLN A 37 -4.63 -2.96 -1.55
C GLN A 37 -5.06 -4.33 -2.07
N VAL A 38 -5.76 -5.09 -1.23
CA VAL A 38 -6.28 -6.41 -1.59
C VAL A 38 -7.78 -6.43 -1.35
N THR A 39 -8.55 -6.71 -2.40
CA THR A 39 -10.02 -6.77 -2.32
C THR A 39 -10.52 -8.12 -2.81
N VAL A 40 -11.39 -8.77 -2.04
CA VAL A 40 -12.06 -9.99 -2.50
C VAL A 40 -13.19 -9.62 -3.46
N ILE A 41 -13.08 -10.10 -4.70
CA ILE A 41 -14.06 -9.88 -5.78
C ILE A 41 -14.98 -11.09 -5.93
N ASP A 42 -14.43 -12.30 -5.83
CA ASP A 42 -15.19 -13.56 -5.86
C ASP A 42 -14.79 -14.44 -4.68
N PRO A 43 -15.53 -14.39 -3.57
CA PRO A 43 -15.21 -15.21 -2.41
C PRO A 43 -15.39 -16.71 -2.64
N ALA A 44 -16.05 -17.14 -3.71
CA ALA A 44 -16.11 -18.56 -4.03
C ALA A 44 -14.78 -19.09 -4.61
N ALA A 45 -13.91 -18.20 -5.06
CA ALA A 45 -12.61 -18.53 -5.63
C ALA A 45 -11.43 -18.32 -4.66
N VAL A 46 -11.66 -17.78 -3.45
CA VAL A 46 -10.58 -17.63 -2.45
C VAL A 46 -10.13 -18.98 -1.91
N THR A 47 -8.83 -19.08 -1.66
CA THR A 47 -8.15 -20.35 -1.39
C THR A 47 -7.84 -20.55 0.09
N GLY A 48 -7.75 -19.48 0.88
CA GLY A 48 -7.17 -19.53 2.22
C GLY A 48 -5.64 -19.45 2.22
N HIS A 49 -5.01 -19.22 1.06
CA HIS A 49 -3.55 -19.20 0.92
C HIS A 49 -2.97 -17.84 1.35
N THR A 50 -1.66 -17.88 1.62
CA THR A 50 -0.80 -16.73 1.81
C THR A 50 -0.11 -16.39 0.50
N TYR A 51 -0.11 -15.10 0.17
CA TYR A 51 0.48 -14.56 -1.05
C TYR A 51 1.56 -13.55 -0.70
N GLU A 52 2.52 -13.39 -1.59
CA GLU A 52 3.56 -12.36 -1.51
C GLU A 52 3.58 -11.52 -2.77
N VAL A 53 3.50 -10.20 -2.59
CA VAL A 53 3.80 -9.19 -3.60
C VAL A 53 5.30 -8.90 -3.55
N PHE A 54 5.95 -8.96 -4.70
CA PHE A 54 7.39 -8.70 -4.83
C PHE A 54 7.70 -7.94 -6.12
N PHE A 55 8.83 -7.24 -6.15
CA PHE A 55 9.17 -6.35 -7.25
C PHE A 55 10.32 -6.88 -8.11
N THR A 56 10.31 -6.47 -9.37
CA THR A 56 11.34 -6.75 -10.36
C THR A 56 11.58 -5.50 -11.19
N GLU A 57 12.83 -5.24 -11.54
CA GLU A 57 13.23 -4.08 -12.34
C GLU A 57 13.56 -4.49 -13.77
N ASP A 58 13.12 -3.70 -14.75
CA ASP A 58 13.67 -3.79 -16.10
C ASP A 58 15.05 -3.11 -16.13
N THR A 59 16.10 -3.94 -16.18
CA THR A 59 17.50 -3.49 -16.21
C THR A 59 17.86 -2.55 -17.37
N THR A 60 16.99 -2.39 -18.37
CA THR A 60 17.20 -1.48 -19.51
C THR A 60 16.65 -0.09 -19.24
N THR A 61 15.51 0.00 -18.55
CA THR A 61 14.78 1.26 -18.33
C THR A 61 14.84 1.74 -16.88
N GLY A 62 15.18 0.88 -15.92
CA GLY A 62 15.05 1.11 -14.49
C GLY A 62 13.61 1.07 -13.98
N GLU A 63 12.65 0.68 -14.82
CA GLU A 63 11.23 0.65 -14.44
C GLU A 63 10.93 -0.53 -13.52
N LEU A 64 10.25 -0.27 -12.41
CA LEU A 64 9.90 -1.26 -11.40
C LEU A 64 8.49 -1.81 -11.61
N PHE A 65 8.39 -3.13 -11.72
CA PHE A 65 7.15 -3.90 -11.86
C PHE A 65 6.88 -4.73 -10.62
N TRP A 66 5.60 -4.92 -10.28
CA TRP A 66 5.18 -5.81 -9.20
C TRP A 66 4.65 -7.14 -9.74
N ASN A 67 4.74 -8.16 -8.89
CA ASN A 67 4.37 -9.54 -9.16
C ASN A 67 3.68 -10.12 -7.91
N VAL A 68 2.96 -11.23 -8.06
CA VAL A 68 2.39 -11.98 -6.93
C VAL A 68 2.69 -13.44 -7.05
N ARG A 69 3.20 -14.04 -5.97
CA ARG A 69 3.33 -15.49 -5.83
C ARG A 69 2.43 -16.03 -4.72
N ASP A 70 1.86 -17.19 -4.95
CA ASP A 70 1.21 -18.01 -3.93
C ASP A 70 2.29 -18.77 -3.18
N VAL A 71 2.45 -18.50 -1.89
CA VAL A 71 3.50 -19.11 -1.04
C VAL A 71 3.21 -20.59 -0.79
N ASN A 72 1.93 -20.97 -0.74
CA ASN A 72 1.52 -22.35 -0.47
C ASN A 72 1.83 -23.29 -1.64
N THR A 73 1.73 -22.79 -2.88
CA THR A 73 1.96 -23.59 -4.10
C THR A 73 3.29 -23.30 -4.80
N GLY A 74 3.88 -22.13 -4.54
CA GLY A 74 5.03 -21.61 -5.27
C GLY A 74 4.70 -21.05 -6.66
N GLU A 75 3.43 -20.98 -7.03
CA GLU A 75 2.97 -20.48 -8.34
C GLU A 75 3.00 -18.95 -8.38
N VAL A 76 3.54 -18.37 -9.46
CA VAL A 76 3.41 -16.93 -9.74
C VAL A 76 2.05 -16.68 -10.39
N LYS A 77 1.16 -15.99 -9.66
CA LYS A 77 -0.21 -15.68 -10.08
C LYS A 77 -0.28 -14.46 -10.98
N VAL A 78 0.58 -13.48 -10.73
CA VAL A 78 0.66 -12.21 -11.44
C VAL A 78 2.12 -11.88 -11.67
N SER A 79 2.45 -11.38 -12.86
CA SER A 79 3.81 -10.94 -13.16
C SER A 79 3.84 -9.69 -14.04
N GLY A 80 4.89 -8.87 -13.85
CA GLY A 80 5.23 -7.75 -14.73
C GLY A 80 4.18 -6.65 -14.76
N GLN A 81 3.52 -6.36 -13.63
CA GLN A 81 2.49 -5.34 -13.58
C GLN A 81 3.07 -3.97 -13.24
N PRO A 82 2.64 -2.89 -13.92
CA PRO A 82 3.04 -1.55 -13.56
C PRO A 82 2.40 -1.15 -12.24
N GLN A 83 3.10 -0.30 -11.48
CA GLN A 83 2.55 0.30 -10.27
C GLN A 83 1.45 1.32 -10.64
N ALA A 84 0.40 1.38 -9.82
CA ALA A 84 -0.57 2.46 -9.92
C ALA A 84 -0.01 3.74 -9.26
N VAL A 85 -0.41 4.90 -9.77
CA VAL A 85 -0.02 6.20 -9.20
C VAL A 85 -0.76 6.43 -7.87
N THR A 86 -2.04 6.06 -7.82
CA THR A 86 -2.86 6.06 -6.60
C THR A 86 -3.72 4.79 -6.53
N LEU A 87 -4.17 4.43 -5.33
CA LEU A 87 -5.07 3.27 -5.13
C LEU A 87 -6.49 3.49 -5.69
N THR A 88 -6.88 4.74 -5.93
CA THR A 88 -8.17 5.12 -6.50
C THR A 88 -8.20 5.05 -8.02
N GLU A 89 -7.02 5.04 -8.66
CA GLU A 89 -6.87 4.89 -10.10
C GLU A 89 -6.72 3.42 -10.53
N ARG A 90 -6.89 3.16 -11.84
CA ARG A 90 -6.77 1.84 -12.49
C ARG A 90 -7.65 0.72 -11.89
N ASN A 91 -8.77 0.44 -12.57
CA ASN A 91 -9.65 -0.71 -12.27
C ASN A 91 -9.36 -1.94 -13.15
N ASP A 92 -8.31 -1.89 -13.96
CA ASP A 92 -7.83 -2.95 -14.84
C ASP A 92 -6.79 -3.89 -14.19
N GLN A 93 -6.60 -3.76 -12.87
CA GLN A 93 -5.65 -4.57 -12.11
C GLN A 93 -6.08 -6.04 -12.07
N PRO A 94 -5.13 -6.98 -12.10
CA PRO A 94 -5.41 -8.40 -12.30
C PRO A 94 -6.22 -9.01 -11.16
N ILE A 95 -7.13 -9.92 -11.54
CA ILE A 95 -7.92 -10.74 -10.63
C ILE A 95 -7.44 -12.19 -10.76
N PHE A 96 -7.10 -12.82 -9.63
CA PHE A 96 -6.72 -14.22 -9.54
C PHE A 96 -7.24 -14.78 -8.22
N ASP A 97 -7.53 -16.07 -8.13
CA ASP A 97 -7.99 -16.74 -6.89
C ASP A 97 -9.06 -15.95 -6.11
N GLY A 98 -9.97 -15.29 -6.83
CA GLY A 98 -11.07 -14.51 -6.24
C GLY A 98 -10.71 -13.13 -5.68
N ILE A 99 -9.46 -12.68 -5.78
CA ILE A 99 -8.98 -11.40 -5.26
C ILE A 99 -8.46 -10.47 -6.36
N GLN A 100 -8.60 -9.17 -6.16
CA GLN A 100 -7.92 -8.12 -6.90
C GLN A 100 -6.83 -7.52 -6.02
N VAL A 101 -5.64 -7.35 -6.59
CA VAL A 101 -4.50 -6.70 -5.92
C VAL A 101 -4.15 -5.43 -6.66
N LYS A 102 -3.95 -4.33 -5.92
CA LYS A 102 -3.39 -3.08 -6.44
C LYS A 102 -2.14 -2.73 -5.63
N VAL A 103 -1.13 -2.18 -6.31
CA VAL A 103 0.14 -1.80 -5.69
C VAL A 103 0.49 -0.39 -6.13
N THR A 104 0.90 0.46 -5.18
CA THR A 104 1.41 1.80 -5.44
C THR A 104 2.74 2.01 -4.73
N GLY A 105 3.58 2.88 -5.30
CA GLY A 105 4.63 3.52 -4.51
C GLY A 105 4.03 4.45 -3.45
N PRO A 106 4.82 4.88 -2.46
CA PRO A 106 4.40 6.00 -1.64
C PRO A 106 4.35 7.27 -2.49
N LYS A 107 3.63 8.27 -1.99
CA LYS A 107 3.71 9.62 -2.54
C LYS A 107 5.10 10.19 -2.28
N PHE A 108 5.57 11.03 -3.20
CA PHE A 108 6.75 11.84 -2.94
C PHE A 108 6.40 12.88 -1.88
N ASP A 109 6.91 12.67 -0.68
CA ASP A 109 6.56 13.44 0.49
C ASP A 109 7.64 13.30 1.57
N PHE A 110 7.67 14.26 2.50
CA PHE A 110 8.41 14.08 3.74
C PHE A 110 7.59 13.20 4.69
N LYS A 111 8.25 12.23 5.32
CA LYS A 111 7.66 11.29 6.27
C LYS A 111 7.62 11.85 7.68
N SER A 112 8.67 12.54 8.11
CA SER A 112 8.65 13.24 9.39
C SER A 112 9.72 14.33 9.53
N PHE A 113 9.43 15.35 10.32
CA PHE A 113 10.39 16.33 10.83
C PHE A 113 10.56 16.14 12.34
N GLN A 114 11.78 16.00 12.83
CA GLN A 114 12.07 15.61 14.21
C GLN A 114 13.24 16.42 14.78
N VAL A 115 13.31 16.50 16.11
CA VAL A 115 14.55 16.81 16.84
C VAL A 115 14.97 15.57 17.61
N VAL A 116 16.13 15.03 17.23
CA VAL A 116 16.60 13.71 17.71
C VAL A 116 17.70 13.82 18.76
N ALA A 117 18.25 15.01 18.98
CA ALA A 117 19.22 15.29 20.03
C ALA A 117 19.17 16.77 20.41
N ASN A 118 19.64 17.06 21.63
CA ASN A 118 19.84 18.41 22.17
C ASN A 118 21.15 18.44 22.99
N ALA A 119 21.43 19.50 23.75
CA ALA A 119 22.69 19.62 24.50
C ALA A 119 22.90 18.53 25.56
N ASN A 120 21.83 17.85 26.01
CA ASN A 120 21.93 16.71 26.93
C ASN A 120 22.17 15.38 26.22
N GLY A 121 22.16 15.34 24.88
CA GLY A 121 22.36 14.15 24.06
C GLY A 121 21.09 13.70 23.31
N PRO A 122 21.02 12.42 22.91
CA PRO A 122 19.91 11.89 22.13
C PRO A 122 18.56 11.97 22.87
N LEU A 123 17.49 12.25 22.12
CA LEU A 123 16.11 12.28 22.58
C LEU A 123 15.39 11.00 22.15
N ASP A 124 14.85 10.26 23.12
CA ASP A 124 14.04 9.05 22.89
C ASP A 124 12.78 9.08 23.79
N PRO A 125 11.58 9.29 23.22
CA PRO A 125 11.32 9.48 21.78
C PRO A 125 11.86 10.83 21.26
N PRO A 126 12.07 10.97 19.94
CA PRO A 126 12.38 12.26 19.32
C PRO A 126 11.28 13.30 19.57
N GLU A 127 11.67 14.57 19.64
CA GLU A 127 10.77 15.71 19.79
C GLU A 127 10.29 16.25 18.44
N GLY A 128 9.24 17.07 18.48
CA GLY A 128 8.71 17.74 17.30
C GLY A 128 9.71 18.67 16.64
N GLY A 129 9.80 18.65 15.30
CA GLY A 129 10.75 19.46 14.54
C GLY A 129 10.09 20.44 13.54
N ALA A 130 8.76 20.46 13.44
CA ALA A 130 8.01 21.37 12.57
C ALA A 130 6.61 21.66 13.16
N LEU A 131 5.86 22.55 12.52
CA LEU A 131 4.56 23.00 13.01
C LEU A 131 3.41 22.07 12.57
N ASP A 132 2.96 21.20 13.46
CA ASP A 132 1.91 20.20 13.19
C ASP A 132 0.56 20.85 12.78
N PHE A 133 0.24 22.00 13.35
CA PHE A 133 -0.97 22.77 13.07
C PHE A 133 -0.99 23.42 11.68
N ASP A 134 0.16 23.49 11.00
CA ASP A 134 0.28 23.93 9.60
C ASP A 134 0.27 22.77 8.59
N GLY A 135 0.00 21.56 9.08
CA GLY A 135 -0.13 20.35 8.27
C GLY A 135 1.18 19.60 8.05
N PHE A 136 2.27 19.97 8.73
CA PHE A 136 3.52 19.22 8.63
C PHE A 136 3.38 17.82 9.24
N PRO A 137 4.04 16.81 8.67
CA PRO A 137 4.16 15.49 9.28
C PRO A 137 5.16 15.56 10.45
N SER A 138 4.73 16.12 11.58
CA SER A 138 5.57 16.29 12.76
C SER A 138 4.70 16.34 14.01
N LEU A 139 5.31 16.17 15.17
CA LEU A 139 4.76 16.72 16.40
C LEU A 139 5.14 18.20 16.45
N ARG A 140 4.33 19.06 17.06
CA ARG A 140 4.80 20.43 17.38
C ARG A 140 6.01 20.40 18.32
N PRO A 141 6.91 21.41 18.25
CA PRO A 141 8.00 21.58 19.21
C PRO A 141 7.48 21.59 20.66
N SER A 142 8.29 21.08 21.59
CA SER A 142 7.98 20.98 23.02
C SER A 142 9.12 21.55 23.88
N ASP A 143 8.86 21.77 25.18
CA ASP A 143 9.87 22.25 26.13
C ASP A 143 11.05 21.28 26.32
N ALA A 144 10.92 20.01 25.91
CA ALA A 144 12.00 19.03 25.97
C ALA A 144 12.94 19.10 24.77
N GLN A 145 12.56 19.84 23.71
CA GLN A 145 13.33 19.98 22.49
C GLN A 145 14.70 20.63 22.73
N GLN A 146 14.78 21.55 23.69
CA GLN A 146 16.01 22.25 24.09
C GLN A 146 16.28 22.00 25.58
N ALA A 147 17.53 21.70 25.92
CA ALA A 147 17.98 21.53 27.30
C ALA A 147 18.38 22.86 27.96
N THR A 148 18.83 23.81 27.15
CA THR A 148 19.23 25.17 27.52
C THR A 148 18.52 26.16 26.60
N GLY A 149 17.91 27.17 27.21
CA GLY A 149 17.01 28.10 26.51
C GLY A 149 15.57 27.62 26.50
N ASP A 150 14.67 28.54 26.16
CA ASP A 150 13.22 28.32 26.12
C ASP A 150 12.70 28.31 24.67
N GLY A 151 13.57 28.12 23.67
CA GLY A 151 13.23 28.18 22.27
C GLY A 151 12.51 26.92 21.78
N HIS A 152 11.57 27.13 20.86
CA HIS A 152 10.77 26.08 20.24
C HIS A 152 10.98 26.15 18.74
N TRP A 153 11.97 25.42 18.24
CA TRP A 153 12.45 25.53 16.88
C TRP A 153 11.66 24.64 15.92
N ALA A 154 11.22 25.22 14.81
CA ALA A 154 10.49 24.51 13.77
C ALA A 154 11.14 24.74 12.41
N ILE A 155 11.36 23.66 11.67
CA ILE A 155 11.70 23.72 10.25
C ILE A 155 10.49 24.25 9.48
N HIS A 156 10.73 25.28 8.67
CA HIS A 156 9.73 25.81 7.74
C HIS A 156 10.39 26.32 6.46
N THR A 157 9.59 26.79 5.50
CA THR A 157 10.06 27.60 4.37
C THR A 157 10.03 29.07 4.73
N ALA A 158 10.98 29.84 4.21
CA ALA A 158 11.01 31.27 4.34
C ALA A 158 9.73 31.94 3.80
N ASP A 159 9.14 32.77 4.66
CA ASP A 159 7.89 33.46 4.44
C ASP A 159 8.08 34.94 4.07
N ASN A 160 7.04 35.54 3.47
CA ASN A 160 6.85 36.98 3.32
C ASN A 160 5.43 37.44 3.69
N GLY A 161 4.75 36.70 4.58
CA GLY A 161 3.43 36.99 5.12
C GLY A 161 2.26 36.18 4.52
N SER A 162 2.50 35.12 3.76
CA SER A 162 1.41 34.30 3.17
C SER A 162 1.72 32.81 2.94
N ARG A 163 2.90 32.34 3.34
CA ARG A 163 3.49 31.05 2.94
C ARG A 163 3.51 30.06 4.10
N CYS A 164 2.36 29.81 4.69
CA CYS A 164 2.26 29.29 6.06
C CYS A 164 2.05 27.78 6.18
N PHE A 165 1.73 27.11 5.09
CA PHE A 165 1.24 25.73 5.14
C PHE A 165 2.22 24.75 4.54
N TYR A 166 2.10 23.48 4.95
CA TYR A 166 2.87 22.39 4.40
C TYR A 166 2.72 22.25 2.87
N GLY A 167 1.48 22.17 2.38
CA GLY A 167 1.18 21.94 0.96
C GLY A 167 0.54 20.57 0.73
N ASP A 168 0.11 20.32 -0.51
CA ASP A 168 -0.46 19.04 -0.93
C ASP A 168 0.62 18.19 -1.62
N PRO A 169 0.96 17.00 -1.11
CA PRO A 169 1.92 16.11 -1.78
C PRO A 169 1.47 15.66 -3.19
N ASP A 170 0.16 15.63 -3.47
CA ASP A 170 -0.37 15.29 -4.81
C ASP A 170 -0.24 16.46 -5.80
N ASP A 171 -0.16 17.69 -5.28
CA ASP A 171 0.06 18.92 -6.04
C ASP A 171 1.06 19.79 -5.29
N PRO A 172 2.37 19.46 -5.35
CA PRO A 172 3.41 20.14 -4.59
C PRO A 172 3.74 21.50 -5.24
N THR A 173 2.75 22.17 -5.85
CA THR A 173 2.92 23.48 -6.48
C THR A 173 2.39 24.59 -5.58
N GLY A 174 2.90 25.80 -5.80
CA GLY A 174 2.42 27.01 -5.14
C GLY A 174 3.39 27.57 -4.12
N ASP A 175 2.90 28.55 -3.35
CA ASP A 175 3.72 29.32 -2.40
C ASP A 175 3.64 28.74 -0.97
N ASN A 176 3.61 27.42 -0.86
CA ASN A 176 3.63 26.64 0.39
C ASN A 176 5.00 25.98 0.62
N PHE A 177 5.20 25.28 1.73
CA PHE A 177 6.46 24.60 2.03
C PHE A 177 6.89 23.64 0.92
N LEU A 178 6.03 22.71 0.50
CA LEU A 178 6.36 21.77 -0.57
C LEU A 178 6.77 22.48 -1.85
N GLY A 179 5.98 23.41 -2.36
CA GLY A 179 6.26 24.10 -3.63
C GLY A 179 7.54 24.95 -3.60
N ARG A 180 7.85 25.56 -2.45
CA ARG A 180 9.05 26.39 -2.34
C ARG A 180 10.31 25.58 -2.12
N THR A 181 10.24 24.59 -1.24
CA THR A 181 11.38 23.78 -0.80
C THR A 181 11.79 22.76 -1.86
N THR A 182 10.82 22.16 -2.55
CA THR A 182 11.06 21.13 -3.57
C THR A 182 11.12 21.69 -4.99
N ARG A 183 11.07 23.02 -5.16
CA ARG A 183 10.96 23.70 -6.46
C ARG A 183 9.76 23.21 -7.30
N ASN A 184 8.58 23.23 -6.70
CA ASN A 184 7.33 22.70 -7.26
C ASN A 184 7.44 21.21 -7.65
N GLY A 185 8.12 20.42 -6.82
CA GLY A 185 8.40 19.00 -7.03
C GLY A 185 9.59 18.67 -7.95
N ALA A 186 10.24 19.67 -8.55
CA ALA A 186 11.39 19.42 -9.44
C ALA A 186 12.59 18.78 -8.75
N ASN A 187 12.76 19.03 -7.44
CA ASN A 187 13.89 18.50 -6.66
C ASN A 187 13.57 17.15 -5.99
N TRP A 188 12.38 16.57 -6.15
CA TRP A 188 12.06 15.26 -5.54
C TRP A 188 13.07 14.15 -5.86
N PRO A 189 13.64 14.05 -7.08
CA PRO A 189 14.67 13.06 -7.38
C PRO A 189 15.96 13.21 -6.55
N GLU A 190 16.23 14.40 -6.01
CA GLU A 190 17.40 14.68 -5.18
C GLU A 190 17.09 14.53 -3.68
N ILE A 191 15.82 14.67 -3.30
CA ILE A 191 15.33 14.57 -1.92
C ILE A 191 15.03 13.11 -1.56
N ILE A 192 14.30 12.39 -2.41
CA ILE A 192 13.91 11.00 -2.19
C ILE A 192 14.89 10.09 -2.92
N PRO A 193 15.42 9.04 -2.27
CA PRO A 193 14.92 8.40 -1.05
C PRO A 193 15.65 8.80 0.25
N TRP A 194 16.44 9.86 0.23
CA TRP A 194 17.40 10.17 1.27
C TRP A 194 16.78 10.77 2.54
N ASP A 195 17.44 10.56 3.67
CA ASP A 195 17.16 11.25 4.93
C ASP A 195 18.24 12.31 5.19
N PHE A 196 17.89 13.33 5.98
CA PHE A 196 18.76 14.49 6.16
C PHE A 196 18.84 14.94 7.62
N GLU A 197 19.95 15.58 7.98
CA GLU A 197 20.14 16.20 9.28
C GLU A 197 20.69 17.62 9.21
N TRP A 198 20.14 18.49 10.05
CA TRP A 198 20.63 19.84 10.32
C TRP A 198 21.19 19.85 11.74
N ARG A 199 22.52 19.91 11.85
CA ARG A 199 23.27 19.66 13.09
C ARG A 199 23.87 20.96 13.64
N PHE A 200 23.50 21.36 14.85
CA PHE A 200 24.16 22.42 15.62
C PHE A 200 25.10 21.73 16.62
N VAL A 201 26.38 21.60 16.29
CA VAL A 201 27.32 20.74 17.04
C VAL A 201 28.55 21.50 17.53
N GLY A 202 28.44 22.83 17.67
CA GLY A 202 29.53 23.71 18.11
C GLY A 202 30.64 23.90 17.06
N THR A 203 30.46 23.41 15.84
CA THR A 203 31.32 23.68 14.67
C THR A 203 30.66 24.67 13.74
N THR A 204 31.46 25.30 12.88
CA THR A 204 30.96 26.18 11.83
C THR A 204 31.05 25.52 10.45
N SER A 205 30.24 26.01 9.52
CA SER A 205 30.33 25.70 8.10
C SER A 205 30.58 26.96 7.29
N TRP A 206 31.53 26.92 6.35
CA TRP A 206 31.56 27.88 5.24
C TRP A 206 30.26 27.82 4.43
N SER A 207 29.79 29.01 4.08
CA SER A 207 28.58 29.26 3.31
C SER A 207 28.81 30.37 2.29
N TRP A 208 27.89 30.47 1.33
CA TRP A 208 27.84 31.52 0.33
C TRP A 208 26.48 32.22 0.32
N ASP A 209 26.47 33.53 0.52
CA ASP A 209 25.30 34.37 0.27
C ASP A 209 25.26 34.79 -1.20
N VAL A 210 24.87 33.87 -2.07
CA VAL A 210 24.86 34.09 -3.52
C VAL A 210 23.77 35.07 -3.97
N PHE A 211 22.69 35.19 -3.19
CA PHE A 211 21.48 35.88 -3.63
C PHE A 211 21.49 37.38 -3.34
N VAL A 212 22.31 37.83 -2.39
CA VAL A 212 22.33 39.22 -1.95
C VAL A 212 23.73 39.83 -2.10
N SER A 213 24.67 39.48 -1.22
CA SER A 213 25.97 40.13 -1.15
C SER A 213 27.05 39.49 -2.02
N GLY A 214 26.91 38.20 -2.36
CA GLY A 214 27.92 37.37 -3.00
C GLY A 214 29.06 36.96 -2.07
N ASN A 215 29.00 37.32 -0.79
CA ASN A 215 30.08 37.09 0.18
C ASN A 215 30.07 35.66 0.72
N PHE A 216 31.24 35.22 1.20
CA PHE A 216 31.40 33.99 1.95
C PHE A 216 31.54 34.30 3.44
N TYR A 217 30.86 33.53 4.28
CA TYR A 217 30.98 33.60 5.74
C TYR A 217 30.63 32.26 6.37
N GLU A 218 30.88 32.14 7.68
CA GLU A 218 30.64 30.92 8.44
C GLU A 218 29.25 30.93 9.11
N VAL A 219 28.56 29.79 9.07
CA VAL A 219 27.28 29.54 9.75
C VAL A 219 27.46 28.52 10.89
N PRO A 220 26.65 28.55 11.96
CA PRO A 220 26.87 27.78 13.18
C PRO A 220 26.32 26.34 13.14
N PHE A 221 26.21 25.75 11.96
CA PHE A 221 25.60 24.44 11.77
C PHE A 221 26.22 23.67 10.61
N GLU A 222 25.93 22.38 10.55
CA GLU A 222 26.27 21.48 9.46
C GLU A 222 25.00 20.89 8.84
N LEU A 223 25.04 20.63 7.54
CA LEU A 223 23.97 19.95 6.80
C LEU A 223 24.48 18.60 6.33
N TRP A 224 23.66 17.56 6.45
CA TRP A 224 24.04 16.19 6.14
C TRP A 224 22.93 15.47 5.38
N ASN A 225 23.32 14.70 4.37
CA ASN A 225 22.53 13.56 3.91
C ASN A 225 23.00 12.35 4.71
N ILE A 226 22.07 11.59 5.27
CA ILE A 226 22.32 10.47 6.20
C ILE A 226 21.85 9.12 5.64
N GLY A 227 21.91 8.97 4.32
CA GLY A 227 21.59 7.71 3.67
C GLY A 227 20.10 7.44 3.56
N ILE A 228 19.74 6.15 3.47
CA ILE A 228 18.38 5.68 3.21
C ILE A 228 17.96 4.81 4.39
N ASN A 229 17.20 5.40 5.34
CA ASN A 229 16.74 4.67 6.52
C ASN A 229 17.90 4.09 7.37
N THR A 230 19.03 4.80 7.40
CA THR A 230 20.29 4.42 8.06
C THR A 230 20.77 5.48 9.08
N PRO A 231 19.89 6.07 9.92
CA PRO A 231 20.25 7.24 10.74
C PRO A 231 21.37 7.05 11.77
N ASP A 232 21.77 5.81 12.04
CA ASP A 232 22.84 5.46 12.98
C ASP A 232 24.10 4.91 12.28
N ASP A 233 24.12 4.86 10.94
CA ASP A 233 25.24 4.38 10.14
C ASP A 233 25.94 5.56 9.44
N PRO A 234 27.02 6.12 9.99
CA PRO A 234 27.71 7.25 9.38
C PRO A 234 28.54 6.86 8.14
N SER A 235 28.50 5.60 7.69
CA SER A 235 29.33 5.13 6.58
C SER A 235 28.79 5.51 5.21
N ASP A 236 27.51 5.87 5.10
CA ASP A 236 26.85 6.40 3.90
C ASP A 236 26.52 7.90 3.99
N ASP A 237 26.64 8.49 5.18
CA ASP A 237 26.53 9.93 5.42
C ASP A 237 27.50 10.77 4.57
N TYR A 238 27.03 11.91 4.03
CA TYR A 238 27.92 12.94 3.50
C TYR A 238 27.50 14.35 3.87
N ARG A 239 28.50 15.21 4.13
CA ARG A 239 28.29 16.60 4.50
C ARG A 239 27.93 17.42 3.26
N MET A 240 26.89 18.24 3.39
CA MET A 240 26.33 19.08 2.33
C MET A 240 26.81 20.53 2.44
N VAL A 241 26.66 21.29 1.36
CA VAL A 241 27.05 22.71 1.30
C VAL A 241 25.84 23.59 1.62
N PRO A 242 25.88 24.38 2.70
CA PRO A 242 24.86 25.40 2.96
C PRO A 242 25.07 26.59 2.01
N ILE A 243 23.98 27.03 1.40
CA ILE A 243 23.91 28.30 0.68
C ILE A 243 22.87 29.14 1.43
N ILE A 244 23.17 30.41 1.67
CA ILE A 244 22.31 31.28 2.48
C ILE A 244 21.77 32.43 1.62
N LEU A 245 20.60 32.94 1.99
CA LEU A 245 20.18 34.29 1.64
C LEU A 245 20.11 35.06 2.96
N ASP A 246 21.12 35.90 3.17
CA ASP A 246 21.21 36.82 4.30
C ASP A 246 20.28 37.99 4.02
N ALA A 247 19.13 38.02 4.70
CA ALA A 247 18.06 38.95 4.34
C ALA A 247 18.34 40.38 4.79
N ASP A 248 19.15 40.56 5.84
CA ASP A 248 19.46 41.87 6.42
C ASP A 248 20.88 42.37 6.05
N GLU A 249 21.64 41.57 5.32
CA GLU A 249 22.98 41.87 4.79
C GLU A 249 24.03 42.14 5.88
N ASN A 250 23.85 41.56 7.08
CA ASN A 250 24.75 41.78 8.21
C ASN A 250 25.97 40.81 8.22
N GLY A 251 25.96 39.78 7.37
CA GLY A 251 27.03 38.77 7.25
C GLY A 251 27.04 37.73 8.37
N VAL A 252 25.93 37.55 9.09
CA VAL A 252 25.77 36.65 10.23
C VAL A 252 24.45 35.90 10.12
N PHE A 253 24.51 34.56 10.14
CA PHE A 253 23.29 33.76 10.23
C PHE A 253 22.62 33.96 11.59
N ALA A 254 21.43 34.55 11.59
CA ALA A 254 20.66 34.85 12.80
C ALA A 254 19.15 34.85 12.55
N LEU A 255 18.37 35.00 13.62
CA LEU A 255 16.96 35.40 13.52
C LEU A 255 16.86 36.79 12.90
N GLN A 256 15.98 36.95 11.91
CA GLN A 256 15.76 38.23 11.25
C GLN A 256 15.03 39.21 12.19
N ASP A 257 15.53 40.44 12.27
CA ASP A 257 14.98 41.49 13.11
C ASP A 257 13.52 41.84 12.74
N SER A 258 12.64 41.86 13.73
CA SER A 258 11.21 42.17 13.57
C SER A 258 10.49 41.31 12.51
N SER A 259 10.98 40.08 12.30
CA SER A 259 10.35 39.08 11.46
C SER A 259 9.24 38.35 12.21
N ASP A 260 8.23 37.93 11.45
CA ASP A 260 7.14 37.11 11.96
C ASP A 260 6.75 36.09 10.90
N HIS A 261 6.80 34.82 11.26
CA HIS A 261 6.52 33.72 10.37
C HIS A 261 5.03 33.36 10.45
N CYS A 262 4.32 33.37 9.32
CA CYS A 262 2.87 33.21 9.30
C CYS A 262 2.33 31.81 9.68
N GLY A 263 3.21 30.87 10.04
CA GLY A 263 2.84 29.52 10.50
C GLY A 263 2.05 29.56 11.82
N SER A 264 2.21 30.60 12.64
CA SER A 264 1.37 30.77 13.83
C SER A 264 0.56 32.07 13.76
N SER A 265 -0.50 32.14 14.57
CA SER A 265 -1.45 33.26 14.54
C SER A 265 -1.02 34.47 15.36
N ALA A 266 0.07 34.36 16.12
CA ALA A 266 0.56 35.41 17.00
C ALA A 266 1.78 36.10 16.36
N ASP A 267 1.89 37.42 16.54
CA ASP A 267 2.95 38.23 15.92
C ASP A 267 4.28 38.12 16.71
N ASN A 268 4.79 36.91 16.91
CA ASN A 268 5.96 36.63 17.76
C ASN A 268 6.77 35.40 17.33
N ASP A 269 6.78 35.08 16.03
CA ASP A 269 7.48 33.91 15.46
C ASP A 269 8.67 34.31 14.59
N PRO A 270 9.78 34.80 15.19
CA PRO A 270 10.95 35.18 14.43
C PRO A 270 11.58 33.97 13.75
N PHE A 271 12.20 34.18 12.60
CA PHE A 271 12.82 33.09 11.84
C PHE A 271 14.16 33.49 11.25
N THR A 272 14.98 32.48 10.95
CA THR A 272 16.36 32.68 10.51
C THR A 272 16.47 33.21 9.08
N ASP A 273 17.68 33.58 8.67
CA ASP A 273 18.06 33.65 7.26
C ASP A 273 17.73 32.37 6.50
N TRP A 274 17.61 32.50 5.18
CA TRP A 274 17.11 31.39 4.36
C TRP A 274 18.25 30.46 4.01
N VAL A 275 18.02 29.17 4.18
CA VAL A 275 19.00 28.11 3.96
C VAL A 275 18.59 27.27 2.76
N TYR A 276 19.57 26.98 1.91
CA TYR A 276 19.43 26.08 0.78
C TYR A 276 20.47 24.98 0.93
N TRP A 277 20.03 23.75 0.68
CA TRP A 277 20.80 22.53 0.84
C TRP A 277 21.33 22.13 -0.52
N TYR A 278 22.65 22.08 -0.68
CA TYR A 278 23.28 21.67 -1.92
C TYR A 278 24.16 20.45 -1.72
N ASN A 279 24.06 19.49 -2.63
CA ASN A 279 25.05 18.43 -2.75
C ASN A 279 26.41 19.05 -3.11
N PRO A 280 27.52 18.67 -2.44
CA PRO A 280 28.83 19.13 -2.86
C PRO A 280 29.16 18.63 -4.26
N THR A 281 30.10 19.28 -4.95
CA THR A 281 30.47 18.89 -6.31
C THR A 281 30.92 17.44 -6.36
N GLY A 282 30.39 16.71 -7.34
CA GLY A 282 30.67 15.29 -7.53
C GLY A 282 29.68 14.37 -6.81
N HIS A 283 29.07 14.78 -5.69
CA HIS A 283 28.20 13.92 -4.90
C HIS A 283 26.93 13.52 -5.67
N SER A 284 27.04 12.36 -6.30
CA SER A 284 25.99 11.49 -6.81
C SER A 284 26.15 10.14 -6.11
N SER A 285 25.36 9.13 -6.46
CA SER A 285 25.47 7.77 -5.90
C SER A 285 26.85 7.11 -6.07
N GLU A 286 27.75 7.67 -6.90
CA GLU A 286 29.06 7.10 -7.21
C GLU A 286 30.24 7.75 -6.44
N GLU A 287 30.05 8.88 -5.76
CA GLU A 287 31.12 9.52 -4.98
C GLU A 287 31.10 9.11 -3.50
N PRO A 288 32.27 9.09 -2.81
CA PRO A 288 32.38 8.49 -1.50
C PRO A 288 31.71 9.32 -0.40
N PRO A 289 31.07 8.66 0.58
CA PRO A 289 30.60 9.26 1.84
C PRO A 289 31.69 10.05 2.60
N GLY A 290 31.25 10.90 3.52
CA GLY A 290 32.10 11.72 4.39
C GLY A 290 32.09 13.21 4.06
N THR A 291 33.18 13.91 4.40
CA THR A 291 33.26 15.38 4.32
C THR A 291 34.03 15.91 3.13
N ALA A 292 34.72 15.07 2.36
CA ALA A 292 35.71 15.51 1.37
C ALA A 292 35.14 16.49 0.33
N GLY A 293 33.91 16.24 -0.16
CA GLY A 293 33.25 17.15 -1.10
C GLY A 293 32.89 18.50 -0.47
N TYR A 294 32.42 18.50 0.78
CA TYR A 294 32.18 19.72 1.54
C TYR A 294 33.49 20.49 1.80
N ASP A 295 34.53 19.80 2.27
CA ASP A 295 35.83 20.39 2.61
C ASP A 295 36.45 21.09 1.38
N ALA A 296 36.32 20.51 0.19
CA ALA A 296 36.76 21.14 -1.06
C ALA A 296 35.96 22.42 -1.39
N ALA A 297 34.65 22.43 -1.15
CA ALA A 297 33.84 23.62 -1.30
C ALA A 297 34.26 24.70 -0.29
N ALA A 298 34.40 24.33 0.99
CA ALA A 298 34.82 25.22 2.07
C ALA A 298 36.20 25.86 1.79
N ASP A 299 37.19 25.06 1.37
CA ASP A 299 38.52 25.55 1.00
C ASP A 299 38.46 26.61 -0.11
N SER A 300 37.62 26.38 -1.11
CA SER A 300 37.46 27.31 -2.23
C SER A 300 36.69 28.58 -1.85
N MET A 301 35.74 28.51 -0.91
CA MET A 301 35.04 29.68 -0.34
C MET A 301 35.99 30.53 0.50
N ALA A 302 36.79 29.89 1.37
CA ALA A 302 37.83 30.55 2.15
C ALA A 302 38.88 31.24 1.25
N ALA A 303 39.15 30.67 0.07
CA ALA A 303 40.02 31.27 -0.94
C ALA A 303 39.34 32.34 -1.83
N GLY A 304 38.04 32.58 -1.67
CA GLY A 304 37.27 33.52 -2.49
C GLY A 304 37.10 33.08 -3.95
N THR A 305 37.18 31.77 -4.21
CA THR A 305 37.20 31.17 -5.57
C THR A 305 36.02 30.25 -5.85
N TYR A 306 35.16 30.00 -4.88
CA TYR A 306 33.96 29.18 -5.06
C TYR A 306 33.00 29.84 -6.06
N THR A 307 32.43 29.04 -6.96
CA THR A 307 31.52 29.54 -8.01
C THR A 307 30.17 28.82 -8.05
N GLY A 308 29.98 27.75 -7.27
CA GLY A 308 28.72 27.00 -7.17
C GLY A 308 28.19 26.34 -8.46
N PHE A 309 28.80 26.52 -9.63
CA PHE A 309 28.26 26.03 -10.91
C PHE A 309 28.28 24.49 -11.10
N TYR A 310 28.74 23.74 -10.09
CA TYR A 310 28.83 22.28 -10.13
C TYR A 310 28.12 21.59 -8.96
N VAL A 311 27.24 22.28 -8.24
CA VAL A 311 26.46 21.70 -7.13
C VAL A 311 24.99 21.56 -7.50
N VAL A 312 24.32 20.54 -6.95
CA VAL A 312 22.90 20.24 -7.17
C VAL A 312 22.10 20.72 -5.97
N GLU A 313 21.07 21.54 -6.20
CA GLU A 313 20.15 21.98 -5.14
C GLU A 313 19.22 20.83 -4.75
N VAL A 314 19.12 20.55 -3.45
CA VAL A 314 18.29 19.49 -2.89
C VAL A 314 17.03 20.11 -2.29
N MET A 315 17.17 20.95 -1.27
CA MET A 315 16.07 21.65 -0.61
C MET A 315 16.32 23.16 -0.60
N ALA A 316 15.30 23.95 -0.94
CA ALA A 316 15.44 25.38 -1.11
C ALA A 316 14.71 26.18 -0.01
N ARG A 317 15.19 27.39 0.29
CA ARG A 317 14.43 28.40 1.07
C ARG A 317 13.92 27.90 2.42
N MET A 318 14.69 27.08 3.11
CA MET A 318 14.35 26.61 4.44
C MET A 318 14.73 27.65 5.50
N VAL A 319 14.02 27.69 6.61
CA VAL A 319 14.32 28.52 7.76
C VAL A 319 14.07 27.72 9.03
N LEU A 320 14.66 28.16 10.13
CA LEU A 320 14.20 27.76 11.46
C LEU A 320 13.35 28.90 12.02
N VAL A 321 12.12 28.57 12.40
CA VAL A 321 11.20 29.46 13.12
C VAL A 321 11.35 29.18 14.60
N ASN A 322 11.54 30.20 15.42
CA ASN A 322 11.44 30.07 16.86
C ASN A 322 10.00 30.40 17.27
N TRP A 323 9.18 29.36 17.47
CA TRP A 323 7.77 29.49 17.77
C TRP A 323 7.55 30.19 19.12
N ASN A 324 6.81 31.29 19.10
CA ASN A 324 6.67 32.22 20.21
C ASN A 324 7.99 32.80 20.75
N GLY A 325 9.03 32.87 19.90
CA GLY A 325 10.36 33.34 20.28
C GLY A 325 10.43 34.82 20.70
N GLY A 326 9.45 35.62 20.30
CA GLY A 326 9.32 37.04 20.63
C GLY A 326 9.28 37.94 19.40
N SER A 327 8.63 39.09 19.50
CA SER A 327 8.44 40.00 18.35
C SER A 327 9.66 40.87 18.01
N ALA A 328 10.66 40.92 18.90
CA ALA A 328 11.89 41.67 18.75
C ALA A 328 12.94 41.19 19.77
N PRO A 329 14.24 41.43 19.54
CA PRO A 329 15.28 41.11 20.51
C PRO A 329 15.07 41.79 21.89
N PRO A 330 15.48 41.15 23.01
CA PRO A 330 16.03 39.80 23.06
C PRO A 330 14.94 38.75 22.85
N TYR A 331 15.24 37.76 22.02
CA TYR A 331 14.39 36.58 21.86
C TYR A 331 14.55 35.64 23.06
N ASN A 332 13.63 34.69 23.24
CA ASN A 332 13.77 33.65 24.27
C ASN A 332 15.01 32.76 24.01
N GLN A 333 15.44 32.66 22.75
CA GLN A 333 16.62 31.96 22.30
C GLN A 333 16.99 32.43 20.88
N ASP A 334 18.25 32.82 20.67
CA ASP A 334 18.68 33.41 19.39
C ASP A 334 19.05 32.35 18.33
N LEU A 335 19.49 31.16 18.76
CA LEU A 335 19.82 30.00 17.92
C LEU A 335 19.55 28.70 18.68
N PRO A 336 19.29 27.57 17.98
CA PRO A 336 19.30 26.25 18.62
C PRO A 336 20.60 26.03 19.40
N GLU A 337 20.50 25.36 20.54
CA GLU A 337 21.67 25.09 21.36
C GLU A 337 22.63 24.09 20.70
N ASP A 338 23.92 24.17 21.07
CA ASP A 338 24.91 23.17 20.69
C ASP A 338 24.50 21.78 21.21
N GLY A 339 24.44 20.81 20.31
CA GLY A 339 23.88 19.47 20.51
C GLY A 339 22.55 19.25 19.81
N THR A 340 21.88 20.31 19.32
CA THR A 340 20.59 20.17 18.62
C THR A 340 20.78 19.53 17.25
N ILE A 341 20.03 18.45 16.99
CA ILE A 341 20.00 17.78 15.68
C ILE A 341 18.55 17.70 15.21
N PHE A 342 18.23 18.42 14.14
CA PHE A 342 16.98 18.22 13.41
C PHE A 342 17.17 17.11 12.38
N ARG A 343 16.19 16.21 12.28
CA ARG A 343 16.15 15.13 11.30
C ARG A 343 14.93 15.24 10.41
N ILE A 344 15.16 15.14 9.10
CA ILE A 344 14.13 15.12 8.07
C ILE A 344 14.13 13.72 7.47
N VAL A 345 13.01 13.03 7.61
CA VAL A 345 12.81 11.69 7.05
C VAL A 345 11.91 11.79 5.83
N THR A 346 12.24 11.11 4.73
CA THR A 346 11.44 11.08 3.50
C THR A 346 10.73 9.75 3.30
N ASN A 347 9.67 9.71 2.50
CA ASN A 347 9.05 8.45 2.08
C ASN A 347 9.99 7.63 1.19
N LYS A 348 9.99 6.31 1.38
CA LYS A 348 10.89 5.39 0.66
C LYS A 348 10.17 4.66 -0.48
N PRO A 349 10.60 4.85 -1.75
CA PRO A 349 9.97 4.19 -2.89
C PRO A 349 10.09 2.67 -2.80
N ASN A 350 9.22 1.94 -3.53
CA ASN A 350 9.37 0.50 -3.67
C ASN A 350 10.69 0.18 -4.38
N THR A 351 11.33 -0.92 -3.99
CA THR A 351 12.56 -1.45 -4.55
C THR A 351 12.41 -2.95 -4.81
N VAL A 352 13.39 -3.55 -5.48
CA VAL A 352 13.44 -5.02 -5.69
C VAL A 352 13.64 -5.81 -4.39
N GLU A 353 14.00 -5.13 -3.29
CA GLU A 353 14.17 -5.73 -1.96
C GLU A 353 12.85 -5.80 -1.19
N ASP A 354 11.81 -5.07 -1.65
CA ASP A 354 10.53 -4.99 -0.96
C ASP A 354 9.64 -6.23 -1.18
N VAL A 355 9.06 -6.70 -0.09
CA VAL A 355 8.08 -7.79 -0.09
C VAL A 355 6.90 -7.43 0.81
N PHE A 356 5.68 -7.60 0.29
CA PHE A 356 4.45 -7.51 1.08
C PHE A 356 3.76 -8.86 1.12
N SER A 357 3.19 -9.26 2.26
CA SER A 357 2.48 -10.52 2.42
C SER A 357 1.04 -10.29 2.89
N PHE A 358 0.12 -11.14 2.44
CA PHE A 358 -1.26 -11.16 2.92
C PHE A 358 -1.84 -12.57 2.82
N THR A 359 -2.86 -12.86 3.62
CA THR A 359 -3.56 -14.16 3.61
C THR A 359 -5.03 -13.98 3.30
N THR A 360 -5.55 -14.79 2.37
CA THR A 360 -6.97 -14.80 2.05
C THR A 360 -7.76 -15.65 3.04
N PRO A 361 -9.06 -15.38 3.24
CA PRO A 361 -9.89 -16.28 4.04
C PRO A 361 -10.07 -17.63 3.32
N ALA A 362 -10.06 -18.72 4.08
CA ALA A 362 -10.43 -20.03 3.55
C ALA A 362 -11.96 -20.15 3.46
N PRO A 363 -12.50 -20.86 2.45
CA PRO A 363 -13.90 -21.27 2.44
C PRO A 363 -14.25 -22.02 3.73
N VAL A 364 -15.34 -21.65 4.40
CA VAL A 364 -15.77 -22.32 5.63
C VAL A 364 -16.92 -23.27 5.31
N PHE A 365 -16.72 -24.55 5.61
CA PHE A 365 -17.83 -25.51 5.57
C PHE A 365 -18.66 -25.43 6.85
N SER A 366 -19.95 -25.17 6.72
CA SER A 366 -20.90 -25.16 7.83
C SER A 366 -21.91 -26.30 7.69
N GLN A 367 -21.89 -27.22 8.65
CA GLN A 367 -22.83 -28.36 8.66
C GLN A 367 -24.28 -27.92 8.87
N SER A 368 -24.54 -26.87 9.65
CA SER A 368 -25.90 -26.32 9.81
C SER A 368 -26.40 -25.73 8.49
N ALA A 369 -25.53 -25.00 7.81
CA ALA A 369 -25.85 -24.36 6.55
C ALA A 369 -25.98 -25.38 5.41
N ALA A 370 -25.21 -26.48 5.44
CA ALA A 370 -25.39 -27.62 4.56
C ALA A 370 -26.77 -28.27 4.74
N LYS A 371 -27.29 -28.33 5.98
CA LYS A 371 -28.64 -28.83 6.27
C LYS A 371 -29.72 -27.90 5.74
N GLU A 372 -29.52 -26.58 5.77
CA GLU A 372 -30.43 -25.62 5.13
C GLU A 372 -30.44 -25.78 3.61
N ASP A 373 -29.27 -26.01 3.00
CA ASP A 373 -29.13 -26.18 1.55
C ASP A 373 -29.82 -27.44 1.01
N ILE A 374 -30.15 -28.41 1.88
CA ILE A 374 -30.98 -29.58 1.51
C ILE A 374 -32.30 -29.13 0.88
N GLU A 375 -32.87 -28.00 1.32
CA GLU A 375 -34.12 -27.48 0.75
C GLU A 375 -33.98 -27.07 -0.72
N LYS A 376 -32.76 -26.74 -1.17
CA LYS A 376 -32.47 -26.39 -2.57
C LYS A 376 -32.31 -27.60 -3.49
N ILE A 377 -32.13 -28.81 -2.93
CA ILE A 377 -32.04 -30.05 -3.71
C ILE A 377 -33.30 -30.22 -4.55
N ASN A 378 -33.12 -30.33 -5.87
CA ASN A 378 -34.20 -30.47 -6.81
C ASN A 378 -33.81 -31.39 -7.97
N VAL A 379 -34.77 -31.72 -8.83
CA VAL A 379 -34.57 -32.54 -10.04
C VAL A 379 -35.17 -31.83 -11.24
N PHE A 380 -34.44 -31.78 -12.35
CA PHE A 380 -34.88 -31.12 -13.59
C PHE A 380 -34.48 -31.91 -14.86
N PRO A 381 -35.27 -31.84 -15.95
CA PRO A 381 -36.61 -31.27 -15.99
C PRO A 381 -37.59 -32.13 -15.16
N ASN A 382 -38.53 -31.46 -14.49
CA ASN A 382 -39.59 -32.13 -13.73
C ASN A 382 -40.88 -31.31 -13.87
N PRO A 383 -41.86 -31.77 -14.67
CA PRO A 383 -41.91 -33.07 -15.34
C PRO A 383 -40.86 -33.20 -16.47
N TYR A 384 -40.32 -34.40 -16.64
CA TYR A 384 -39.67 -34.81 -17.89
C TYR A 384 -40.76 -35.11 -18.92
N TYR A 385 -40.81 -34.34 -20.01
CA TYR A 385 -41.85 -34.47 -21.04
C TYR A 385 -41.27 -34.78 -22.41
N ALA A 386 -41.07 -36.07 -22.69
CA ALA A 386 -40.63 -36.65 -23.96
C ALA A 386 -39.27 -36.17 -24.52
N PHE A 387 -38.69 -35.11 -23.96
CA PHE A 387 -37.47 -34.47 -24.41
C PHE A 387 -36.88 -33.57 -23.31
N ASN A 388 -35.55 -33.51 -23.27
CA ASN A 388 -34.78 -32.50 -22.55
C ASN A 388 -33.88 -31.75 -23.57
N PRO A 389 -33.89 -30.41 -23.62
CA PRO A 389 -33.08 -29.62 -24.55
C PRO A 389 -31.58 -29.93 -24.58
N GLN A 390 -31.05 -30.54 -23.51
CA GLN A 390 -29.65 -30.94 -23.41
C GLN A 390 -29.37 -32.38 -23.92
N GLU A 391 -30.38 -33.08 -24.42
CA GLU A 391 -30.21 -34.40 -25.05
C GLU A 391 -29.57 -34.26 -26.43
N THR A 392 -28.49 -34.98 -26.67
CA THR A 392 -27.78 -34.93 -27.96
C THR A 392 -28.28 -35.98 -28.96
N SER A 393 -29.10 -36.93 -28.49
CA SER A 393 -29.64 -38.05 -29.25
C SER A 393 -31.00 -38.47 -28.71
N ARG A 394 -31.85 -39.07 -29.57
CA ARG A 394 -33.17 -39.60 -29.17
C ARG A 394 -33.10 -40.81 -28.21
N PHE A 395 -31.92 -41.38 -28.03
CA PHE A 395 -31.67 -42.51 -27.13
C PHE A 395 -31.10 -42.09 -25.78
N GLU A 396 -30.65 -40.83 -25.65
CA GLU A 396 -30.16 -40.28 -24.40
C GLU A 396 -31.32 -39.54 -23.73
N ARG A 397 -31.85 -40.11 -22.64
CA ARG A 397 -32.90 -39.48 -21.84
C ARG A 397 -32.36 -39.29 -20.44
N PHE A 398 -32.51 -38.10 -19.87
CA PHE A 398 -32.08 -37.93 -18.48
C PHE A 398 -32.80 -36.80 -17.76
N VAL A 399 -32.89 -36.98 -16.44
CA VAL A 399 -33.12 -35.90 -15.48
C VAL A 399 -31.86 -35.70 -14.64
N THR A 400 -31.67 -34.49 -14.14
CA THR A 400 -30.51 -34.08 -13.35
C THR A 400 -30.98 -33.68 -11.96
N PHE A 401 -30.47 -34.36 -10.95
CA PHE A 401 -30.53 -33.92 -9.56
C PHE A 401 -29.47 -32.83 -9.34
N SER A 402 -29.81 -31.79 -8.58
CA SER A 402 -28.93 -30.64 -8.32
C SER A 402 -28.79 -30.31 -6.84
N HIS A 403 -27.79 -29.49 -6.53
CA HIS A 403 -27.42 -29.08 -5.16
C HIS A 403 -27.12 -30.26 -4.24
N LEU A 404 -26.60 -31.37 -4.80
CA LEU A 404 -26.29 -32.56 -4.03
C LEU A 404 -24.98 -32.36 -3.23
N PRO A 405 -24.92 -32.80 -1.95
CA PRO A 405 -23.67 -32.82 -1.21
C PRO A 405 -22.70 -33.87 -1.78
N LYS A 406 -21.44 -33.85 -1.32
CA LYS A 406 -20.37 -34.75 -1.79
C LYS A 406 -20.79 -36.23 -1.76
N LYS A 407 -21.23 -36.74 -0.61
CA LYS A 407 -21.77 -38.10 -0.47
C LYS A 407 -23.29 -38.11 -0.44
N VAL A 408 -23.88 -38.93 -1.30
CA VAL A 408 -25.34 -39.04 -1.46
C VAL A 408 -25.74 -40.38 -2.04
N THR A 409 -26.87 -40.92 -1.60
CA THR A 409 -27.52 -42.07 -2.23
C THR A 409 -28.95 -41.73 -2.63
N ILE A 410 -29.27 -41.84 -3.91
CA ILE A 410 -30.61 -41.58 -4.46
C ILE A 410 -31.26 -42.92 -4.79
N ARG A 411 -32.36 -43.24 -4.10
CA ARG A 411 -33.17 -44.44 -4.35
C ARG A 411 -34.48 -44.03 -5.01
N ILE A 412 -34.73 -44.54 -6.20
CA ILE A 412 -35.88 -44.18 -7.02
C ILE A 412 -36.92 -45.30 -6.91
N PHE A 413 -38.12 -44.94 -6.50
CA PHE A 413 -39.25 -45.86 -6.34
C PHE A 413 -40.39 -45.49 -7.27
N ASN A 414 -41.15 -46.47 -7.74
CA ASN A 414 -42.43 -46.21 -8.40
C ASN A 414 -43.56 -45.95 -7.38
N LEU A 415 -44.76 -45.64 -7.87
CA LEU A 415 -45.93 -45.36 -7.01
C LEU A 415 -46.31 -46.54 -6.07
N ALA A 416 -45.95 -47.77 -6.43
CA ALA A 416 -46.19 -48.96 -5.62
C ALA A 416 -45.09 -49.20 -4.55
N GLY A 417 -44.07 -48.33 -4.46
CA GLY A 417 -42.97 -48.46 -3.52
C GLY A 417 -41.90 -49.48 -3.94
N VAL A 418 -41.92 -49.94 -5.19
CA VAL A 418 -40.90 -50.86 -5.72
C VAL A 418 -39.66 -50.05 -6.11
N LEU A 419 -38.48 -50.50 -5.68
CA LEU A 419 -37.20 -49.90 -6.06
C LEU A 419 -36.96 -50.10 -7.56
N VAL A 420 -36.67 -49.00 -8.24
CA VAL A 420 -36.46 -48.92 -9.69
C VAL A 420 -34.99 -48.75 -10.03
N ARG A 421 -34.30 -47.86 -9.31
CA ARG A 421 -32.88 -47.55 -9.52
C ARG A 421 -32.25 -46.97 -8.26
N THR A 422 -30.98 -47.28 -8.04
CA THR A 422 -30.11 -46.67 -7.04
C THR A 422 -29.01 -45.91 -7.76
N LEU A 423 -28.74 -44.69 -7.31
CA LEU A 423 -27.64 -43.85 -7.79
C LEU A 423 -26.82 -43.39 -6.58
N THR A 424 -25.51 -43.29 -6.75
CA THR A 424 -24.53 -42.97 -5.70
C THR A 424 -23.59 -41.86 -6.15
N GLU A 425 -22.68 -41.42 -5.28
CA GLU A 425 -21.60 -40.49 -5.64
C GLU A 425 -20.73 -40.98 -6.81
N GLU A 426 -20.67 -42.29 -7.06
CA GLU A 426 -19.93 -42.87 -8.19
C GLU A 426 -20.57 -42.57 -9.55
N ASP A 427 -21.87 -42.26 -9.58
CA ASP A 427 -22.61 -41.89 -10.79
C ASP A 427 -22.47 -40.39 -11.15
N LYS A 428 -21.75 -39.62 -10.33
CA LYS A 428 -21.43 -38.21 -10.62
C LYS A 428 -20.27 -38.12 -11.63
N ALA A 429 -20.21 -37.01 -12.35
CA ALA A 429 -19.07 -36.74 -13.25
C ALA A 429 -17.74 -36.55 -12.48
N SER A 430 -17.83 -36.07 -11.23
CA SER A 430 -16.73 -35.96 -10.28
C SER A 430 -17.27 -36.08 -8.84
N PRO A 431 -16.49 -36.60 -7.87
CA PRO A 431 -16.93 -36.69 -6.47
C PRO A 431 -17.42 -35.36 -5.87
N ASP A 432 -16.87 -34.23 -6.32
CA ASP A 432 -17.20 -32.89 -5.82
C ASP A 432 -18.32 -32.21 -6.64
N ASP A 433 -18.92 -32.90 -7.61
CA ASP A 433 -20.01 -32.37 -8.42
C ASP A 433 -21.31 -32.30 -7.60
N GLN A 434 -22.05 -31.20 -7.76
CA GLN A 434 -23.36 -30.99 -7.17
C GLN A 434 -24.50 -31.54 -8.05
N TYR A 435 -24.17 -32.05 -9.24
CA TYR A 435 -25.10 -32.63 -10.19
C TYR A 435 -24.94 -34.15 -10.30
N LEU A 436 -26.07 -34.85 -10.47
CA LEU A 436 -26.10 -36.28 -10.77
C LEU A 436 -27.23 -36.55 -11.77
N ARG A 437 -26.93 -37.28 -12.86
CA ARG A 437 -27.92 -37.59 -13.90
C ARG A 437 -28.50 -38.98 -13.70
N TRP A 438 -29.83 -39.08 -13.76
CA TRP A 438 -30.52 -40.34 -13.94
C TRP A 438 -30.94 -40.48 -15.40
N ASP A 439 -30.47 -41.54 -16.05
CA ASP A 439 -30.72 -41.90 -17.46
C ASP A 439 -32.14 -42.42 -17.75
N LEU A 440 -33.04 -42.36 -16.77
CA LEU A 440 -34.41 -42.87 -16.85
C LEU A 440 -34.50 -44.38 -17.13
N LYS A 441 -33.48 -45.14 -16.71
CA LYS A 441 -33.49 -46.60 -16.74
C LYS A 441 -33.60 -47.19 -15.33
N ASN A 442 -34.06 -48.44 -15.27
CA ASN A 442 -34.07 -49.22 -14.03
C ASN A 442 -32.72 -49.93 -13.79
N GLU A 443 -32.62 -50.73 -12.72
CA GLU A 443 -31.43 -51.54 -12.41
C GLU A 443 -31.07 -52.57 -13.49
N ALA A 444 -32.04 -52.96 -14.34
CA ALA A 444 -31.83 -53.90 -15.44
C ALA A 444 -31.48 -53.20 -16.76
N ASP A 445 -31.12 -51.91 -16.71
CA ASP A 445 -30.83 -51.06 -17.88
C ASP A 445 -32.01 -50.93 -18.87
N LEU A 446 -33.24 -51.13 -18.39
CA LEU A 446 -34.45 -50.97 -19.19
C LEU A 446 -35.10 -49.59 -18.95
N PRO A 447 -35.60 -48.91 -19.99
CA PRO A 447 -36.32 -47.65 -19.83
C PRO A 447 -37.51 -47.80 -18.88
N VAL A 448 -37.67 -46.83 -17.99
CA VAL A 448 -38.80 -46.82 -17.05
C VAL A 448 -40.08 -46.35 -17.73
N ALA A 449 -41.24 -46.82 -17.27
CA ALA A 449 -42.53 -46.40 -17.82
C ALA A 449 -42.85 -44.94 -17.52
N SER A 450 -43.74 -44.32 -18.31
CA SER A 450 -44.31 -43.03 -17.96
C SER A 450 -45.11 -43.13 -16.65
N GLY A 451 -44.87 -42.22 -15.72
CA GLY A 451 -45.52 -42.24 -14.41
C GLY A 451 -44.86 -41.32 -13.39
N ILE A 452 -45.34 -41.44 -12.16
CA ILE A 452 -44.81 -40.73 -10.99
C ILE A 452 -43.83 -41.65 -10.27
N TYR A 453 -42.66 -41.11 -9.97
CA TYR A 453 -41.61 -41.74 -9.19
C TYR A 453 -41.31 -40.90 -7.94
N PHE A 454 -40.80 -41.55 -6.91
CA PHE A 454 -40.28 -40.91 -5.70
C PHE A 454 -38.77 -41.13 -5.64
N ALA A 455 -38.00 -40.06 -5.60
CA ALA A 455 -36.57 -40.11 -5.35
C ALA A 455 -36.32 -39.85 -3.86
N HIS A 456 -35.97 -40.89 -3.11
CA HIS A 456 -35.50 -40.79 -1.73
C HIS A 456 -33.99 -40.56 -1.73
N ILE A 457 -33.60 -39.34 -1.37
CA ILE A 457 -32.23 -38.85 -1.34
C ILE A 457 -31.75 -38.94 0.10
N ASP A 458 -30.76 -39.80 0.32
CA ASP A 458 -30.15 -40.08 1.61
C ASP A 458 -28.76 -39.42 1.67
N MET A 459 -28.54 -38.57 2.68
CA MET A 459 -27.33 -37.76 2.85
C MET A 459 -26.72 -38.09 4.22
N PRO A 460 -26.00 -39.22 4.34
CA PRO A 460 -25.59 -39.77 5.63
C PRO A 460 -24.65 -38.82 6.40
N GLU A 461 -23.77 -38.10 5.72
CA GLU A 461 -22.84 -37.15 6.35
C GLU A 461 -23.53 -35.91 6.93
N LEU A 462 -24.73 -35.58 6.44
CA LEU A 462 -25.57 -34.52 6.97
C LEU A 462 -26.61 -35.04 7.98
N GLY A 463 -26.75 -36.36 8.13
CA GLY A 463 -27.76 -37.00 8.97
C GLY A 463 -29.19 -36.67 8.55
N ALA A 464 -29.43 -36.51 7.24
CA ALA A 464 -30.70 -36.02 6.71
C ALA A 464 -31.12 -36.76 5.44
N THR A 465 -32.44 -36.76 5.17
CA THR A 465 -33.04 -37.37 3.99
C THR A 465 -34.03 -36.41 3.34
N LYS A 466 -34.15 -36.43 2.02
CA LYS A 466 -35.16 -35.66 1.26
C LYS A 466 -35.91 -36.58 0.30
N VAL A 467 -37.21 -36.35 0.10
CA VAL A 467 -37.99 -37.05 -0.91
C VAL A 467 -38.46 -36.06 -1.98
N LEU A 468 -38.14 -36.33 -3.24
CA LEU A 468 -38.64 -35.58 -4.39
C LEU A 468 -39.65 -36.43 -5.17
N LYS A 469 -40.69 -35.77 -5.69
CA LYS A 469 -41.62 -36.37 -6.65
C LYS A 469 -41.09 -36.08 -8.05
N VAL A 470 -40.91 -37.12 -8.86
CA VAL A 470 -40.39 -37.02 -10.22
C VAL A 470 -41.46 -37.50 -11.19
N PHE A 471 -41.86 -36.64 -12.12
CA PHE A 471 -42.86 -36.96 -13.12
C PHE A 471 -42.17 -37.25 -14.45
N ILE A 472 -42.31 -38.48 -14.94
CA ILE A 472 -41.69 -38.92 -16.19
C ILE A 472 -42.78 -39.22 -17.21
N ILE A 473 -42.72 -38.56 -18.36
CA ILE A 473 -43.52 -38.88 -19.54
C ILE A 473 -42.54 -39.26 -20.63
N GLN A 474 -42.39 -40.57 -20.84
CA GLN A 474 -41.56 -41.12 -21.91
C GLN A 474 -42.17 -40.80 -23.28
N ARG A 475 -41.30 -40.66 -24.27
CA ARG A 475 -41.71 -40.61 -25.66
C ARG A 475 -42.20 -41.98 -26.12
N GLN A 476 -43.18 -41.99 -27.03
CA GLN A 476 -43.59 -43.22 -27.71
C GLN A 476 -42.40 -43.74 -28.54
N GLU A 477 -41.93 -44.94 -28.23
CA GLU A 477 -40.89 -45.62 -29.01
C GLU A 477 -41.53 -46.17 -30.29
N ILE A 478 -41.35 -45.44 -31.39
CA ILE A 478 -41.75 -45.87 -32.72
C ILE A 478 -40.50 -46.40 -33.41
N LEU A 479 -40.53 -47.66 -33.83
CA LEU A 479 -39.51 -48.21 -34.72
C LEU A 479 -39.51 -47.40 -36.01
N GLU A 480 -38.35 -46.87 -36.39
CA GLU A 480 -38.16 -46.27 -37.71
C GLU A 480 -38.26 -47.43 -38.72
N PHE A 481 -39.43 -47.59 -39.34
CA PHE A 481 -39.54 -48.44 -40.52
C PHE A 481 -38.77 -47.73 -41.64
N PHE A 482 -37.65 -48.33 -42.06
CA PHE A 482 -36.84 -47.87 -43.20
C PHE A 482 -37.63 -47.87 -44.51
#